data_AF-A0AAP5PBM2-F1
#
_entry.id   AF-A0AAP5PBM2-F1
#
_cell.length_a   1.000
_cell.length_b   1.000
_cell.length_c   1.000
_cell.angle_alpha   90.00
_cell.angle_beta   90.00
_cell.angle_gamma   90.00
#
_symmetry.space_group_name_H-M   'P 1'
#
loop_
_entity.id
_entity.type
_entity.pdbx_description
1 polymer ?
#
loop_
_entity_poly.entity_id
_entity_poly.type
_entity_poly.pdbx_seq_one_letter_code
_entity_poly.pdbx_strand_id
1 'polypeptide(L)'
;MTRTYAVIDKYGYRNSRKNQSYPADKLATTLLNQRAPKIYQPDPDDPTGKKRTLDSEVTATIQERGTELASQFEEWVMKSPEIVKIYNERYNRSIVKPYDGSSLTVNGLAKQYQLRLHQQNAFMRIVQERRAGLAHEVGSGKTLTLLASSMRLQELGVISKPMFVIPKPLVEQFGREIYKYFPESKVLIVTTDDFTKTIEKDLLVELPMETIMRLSLWTLNRELL
;
A
#
# COMPACT_ATOMS: atom_id res chain seq x y z
N MET A 1 -5.05 -48.77 20.36
CA MET A 1 -3.90 -48.02 19.82
C MET A 1 -4.03 -47.94 18.30
N THR A 2 -3.65 -46.79 17.73
CA THR A 2 -3.19 -46.57 16.34
C THR A 2 -4.22 -46.40 15.20
N ARG A 3 -4.80 -45.20 15.05
CA ARG A 3 -5.26 -44.65 13.74
C ARG A 3 -5.08 -43.12 13.58
N THR A 4 -4.15 -42.49 14.31
CA THR A 4 -3.99 -41.03 14.31
C THR A 4 -3.18 -40.49 13.12
N TYR A 5 -2.50 -41.33 12.33
CA TYR A 5 -1.59 -40.89 11.27
C TYR A 5 -2.21 -40.76 9.87
N ALA A 6 -3.45 -41.20 9.66
CA ALA A 6 -4.07 -41.20 8.32
C ALA A 6 -4.72 -39.86 7.92
N VAL A 7 -4.88 -38.91 8.85
CA VAL A 7 -5.59 -37.63 8.61
C VAL A 7 -4.64 -36.52 8.13
N ILE A 8 -3.32 -36.74 8.18
CA ILE A 8 -2.31 -35.70 7.94
C ILE A 8 -2.22 -35.30 6.46
N ASP A 9 -2.80 -36.05 5.52
CA ASP A 9 -2.54 -35.87 4.08
C ASP A 9 -3.80 -35.74 3.20
N LYS A 10 -4.98 -35.40 3.76
CA LYS A 10 -6.21 -35.21 2.93
C LYS A 10 -5.97 -34.21 1.79
N TYR A 11 -5.28 -33.11 2.09
CA TYR A 11 -5.03 -32.02 1.14
C TYR A 11 -3.60 -32.01 0.58
N GLY A 12 -2.67 -32.73 1.21
CA GLY A 12 -1.29 -32.79 0.76
C GLY A 12 -1.13 -33.75 -0.42
N TYR A 13 -0.06 -33.57 -1.19
CA TYR A 13 0.28 -34.39 -2.35
C TYR A 13 1.51 -35.25 -2.05
N ARG A 14 1.48 -36.53 -2.45
CA ARG A 14 2.65 -37.41 -2.37
C ARG A 14 2.68 -38.37 -3.55
N ASN A 15 3.82 -38.40 -4.23
CA ASN A 15 4.11 -39.32 -5.32
C ASN A 15 5.48 -39.97 -5.11
N SER A 16 5.47 -41.21 -4.62
CA SER A 16 6.68 -41.97 -4.30
C SER A 16 7.49 -42.34 -5.55
N ARG A 17 6.87 -42.43 -6.73
CA ARG A 17 7.57 -42.78 -7.98
C ARG A 17 8.43 -41.63 -8.50
N LYS A 18 7.91 -40.41 -8.42
CA LYS A 18 8.61 -39.17 -8.84
C LYS A 18 9.39 -38.51 -7.70
N ASN A 19 9.39 -39.10 -6.49
CA ASN A 19 9.90 -38.49 -5.25
C ASN A 19 9.41 -37.04 -5.04
N GLN A 20 8.15 -36.78 -5.38
CA GLN A 20 7.50 -35.47 -5.25
C GLN A 20 6.55 -35.49 -4.05
N SER A 21 6.58 -34.45 -3.24
CA SER A 21 5.59 -34.29 -2.16
C SER A 21 5.34 -32.82 -1.85
N TYR A 22 4.12 -32.54 -1.44
CA TYR A 22 3.67 -31.26 -0.95
C TYR A 22 2.77 -31.48 0.27
N PRO A 23 3.37 -31.44 1.48
CA PRO A 23 2.63 -31.69 2.72
C PRO A 23 1.44 -30.73 2.94
N ALA A 24 0.39 -31.20 3.63
CA ALA A 24 -0.83 -30.43 3.86
C ALA A 24 -0.61 -29.21 4.78
N ASP A 25 0.27 -29.32 5.77
CA ASP A 25 0.72 -28.20 6.62
C ASP A 25 1.40 -27.12 5.77
N LYS A 26 2.29 -27.52 4.86
CA LYS A 26 2.92 -26.60 3.90
C LYS A 26 1.87 -25.92 3.01
N LEU A 27 0.83 -26.64 2.58
CA LEU A 27 -0.29 -26.06 1.82
C LEU A 27 -1.03 -25.01 2.62
N ALA A 28 -1.44 -25.33 3.84
CA ALA A 28 -2.10 -24.39 4.73
C ALA A 28 -1.25 -23.13 4.96
N THR A 29 0.04 -23.27 5.30
CA THR A 29 0.94 -22.13 5.47
C THR A 29 1.10 -21.29 4.20
N THR A 30 1.14 -21.93 3.02
CA THR A 30 1.26 -21.22 1.74
C THR A 30 0.01 -20.38 1.44
N LEU A 31 -1.17 -20.95 1.69
CA LEU A 31 -2.46 -20.27 1.48
C LEU A 31 -2.67 -19.12 2.48
N LEU A 32 -2.30 -19.32 3.75
CA LEU A 32 -2.35 -18.26 4.78
C LEU A 32 -1.47 -17.05 4.43
N ASN A 33 -0.40 -17.26 3.66
CA ASN A 33 0.47 -16.21 3.14
C ASN A 33 0.02 -15.64 1.78
N GLN A 34 -1.19 -15.97 1.32
CA GLN A 34 -1.77 -15.54 0.04
C GLN A 34 -0.88 -15.88 -1.17
N ARG A 35 -0.17 -17.02 -1.11
CA ARG A 35 0.65 -17.53 -2.21
C ARG A 35 0.00 -18.71 -2.88
N ALA A 36 0.21 -18.86 -4.19
CA ALA A 36 -0.21 -20.03 -4.93
C ALA A 36 0.80 -21.18 -4.72
N PRO A 37 0.36 -22.39 -4.33
CA PRO A 37 1.24 -23.55 -4.23
C PRO A 37 1.77 -23.95 -5.61
N LYS A 38 3.05 -24.33 -5.66
CA LYS A 38 3.76 -24.75 -6.88
C LYS A 38 4.67 -25.93 -6.58
N ILE A 39 4.70 -26.91 -7.48
CA ILE A 39 5.57 -28.09 -7.41
C ILE A 39 6.47 -28.12 -8.64
N TYR A 40 7.76 -28.32 -8.43
CA TYR A 40 8.77 -28.31 -9.48
C TYR A 40 9.39 -29.69 -9.64
N GLN A 41 9.65 -30.09 -10.89
CA GLN A 41 10.33 -31.33 -11.25
C GLN A 41 11.69 -31.04 -11.92
N PRO A 42 12.63 -32.01 -11.94
CA PRO A 42 13.85 -31.87 -12.72
C PRO A 42 13.53 -31.61 -14.19
N ASP A 43 14.29 -30.72 -14.82
CA ASP A 43 14.13 -30.40 -16.23
C ASP A 43 14.58 -31.58 -17.11
N PRO A 44 13.70 -32.16 -17.96
CA PRO A 44 14.08 -33.26 -18.85
C PRO A 44 15.17 -32.88 -19.86
N ASP A 45 15.26 -31.59 -20.19
CA ASP A 45 16.17 -31.07 -21.22
C ASP A 45 17.50 -30.55 -20.64
N ASP A 46 17.72 -30.67 -19.32
CA ASP A 46 18.96 -30.26 -18.66
C ASP A 46 19.88 -31.46 -18.36
N PRO A 47 20.99 -31.64 -19.10
CA PRO A 47 21.93 -32.72 -18.86
C PRO A 47 22.70 -32.59 -17.53
N THR A 48 22.67 -31.41 -16.89
CA THR A 48 23.29 -31.20 -15.56
C THR A 48 22.36 -31.56 -14.40
N GLY A 49 21.06 -31.73 -14.66
CA GLY A 49 20.04 -32.05 -13.64
C GLY A 49 19.82 -30.96 -12.59
N LYS A 50 20.32 -29.73 -12.82
CA LYS A 50 20.27 -28.62 -11.84
C LYS A 50 19.05 -27.73 -12.03
N LYS A 51 18.51 -27.65 -13.25
CA LYS A 51 17.31 -26.89 -13.56
C LYS A 51 16.06 -27.63 -13.11
N ARG A 52 15.10 -26.88 -12.61
CA ARG A 52 13.78 -27.38 -12.24
C ARG A 52 12.71 -26.63 -13.01
N THR A 53 11.82 -27.36 -13.66
CA THR A 53 10.67 -26.82 -14.37
C THR A 53 9.41 -27.04 -13.55
N LEU A 54 8.39 -26.21 -13.79
CA LEU A 54 7.11 -26.34 -13.10
C LEU A 54 6.41 -27.62 -13.58
N ASP A 55 6.01 -28.48 -12.64
CA ASP A 55 5.15 -29.62 -12.96
C ASP A 55 3.70 -29.10 -13.01
N SER A 56 3.20 -28.82 -14.22
CA SER A 56 1.90 -28.15 -14.42
C SER A 56 0.73 -29.01 -13.95
N GLU A 57 0.78 -30.32 -14.18
CA GLU A 57 -0.27 -31.26 -13.79
C GLU A 57 -0.37 -31.36 -12.27
N VAL A 58 0.76 -31.61 -11.62
CA VAL A 58 0.82 -31.76 -10.16
C VAL A 58 0.56 -30.43 -9.45
N THR A 59 1.00 -29.32 -10.04
CA THR A 59 0.69 -27.97 -9.55
C THR A 59 -0.81 -27.67 -9.64
N ALA A 60 -1.49 -28.07 -10.71
CA ALA A 60 -2.94 -27.91 -10.82
C ALA A 60 -3.68 -28.71 -9.74
N THR A 61 -3.29 -29.97 -9.50
CA THR A 61 -3.89 -30.81 -8.45
C THR A 61 -3.73 -30.20 -7.06
N ILE A 62 -2.54 -29.69 -6.70
CA ILE A 62 -2.34 -29.09 -5.37
C ILE A 62 -3.08 -27.76 -5.23
N GLN A 63 -3.25 -27.01 -6.31
CA GLN A 63 -4.05 -25.79 -6.32
C GLN A 63 -5.54 -26.09 -6.14
N GLU A 64 -6.07 -27.12 -6.81
CA GLU A 64 -7.44 -27.58 -6.62
C GLU A 64 -7.71 -27.99 -5.16
N ARG A 65 -6.82 -28.79 -4.57
CA ARG A 65 -6.88 -29.15 -3.13
C ARG A 65 -6.77 -27.93 -2.22
N GLY A 66 -5.96 -26.95 -2.61
CA GLY A 66 -5.85 -25.69 -1.89
C GLY A 66 -7.15 -24.89 -1.91
N THR A 67 -7.85 -24.84 -3.04
CA THR A 67 -9.17 -24.25 -3.16
C THR A 67 -10.18 -24.98 -2.29
N GLU A 68 -10.20 -26.32 -2.31
CA GLU A 68 -11.11 -27.12 -1.47
C GLU A 68 -10.87 -26.88 0.04
N LEU A 69 -9.60 -26.76 0.44
CA LEU A 69 -9.21 -26.44 1.81
C LEU A 69 -9.66 -25.03 2.19
N ALA A 70 -9.45 -24.05 1.31
CA ALA A 70 -9.86 -22.67 1.53
C ALA A 70 -11.38 -22.54 1.69
N SER A 71 -12.16 -23.20 0.82
CA SER A 71 -13.63 -23.19 0.90
C SER A 71 -14.15 -23.84 2.19
N GLN A 72 -13.58 -24.98 2.61
CA GLN A 72 -13.95 -25.61 3.88
C GLN A 72 -13.56 -24.76 5.09
N PHE A 73 -12.41 -24.09 5.03
CA PHE A 73 -11.99 -23.15 6.07
C PHE A 73 -12.95 -21.94 6.16
N GLU A 74 -13.34 -21.37 5.02
CA GLU A 74 -14.31 -20.27 4.96
C GLU A 74 -15.66 -20.69 5.56
N GLU A 75 -16.20 -21.83 5.15
CA GLU A 75 -17.46 -22.36 5.68
C GLU A 75 -17.37 -22.60 7.20
N TRP A 76 -16.26 -23.15 7.67
CA TRP A 76 -16.02 -23.36 9.10
C TRP A 76 -15.96 -22.05 9.88
N VAL A 77 -15.23 -21.04 9.38
CA VAL A 77 -15.14 -19.72 10.02
C VAL A 77 -16.52 -19.07 10.09
N MET A 78 -17.32 -19.13 9.02
CA MET A 78 -18.66 -18.54 8.99
C MET A 78 -19.64 -19.21 9.96
N LYS A 79 -19.48 -20.51 10.23
CA LYS A 79 -20.26 -21.25 11.24
C LYS A 79 -19.78 -21.05 12.67
N SER A 80 -18.64 -20.38 12.86
CA SER A 80 -17.99 -20.19 14.16
C SER A 80 -18.17 -18.73 14.64
N PRO A 81 -19.32 -18.37 15.23
CA PRO A 81 -19.64 -16.99 15.60
C PRO A 81 -18.64 -16.38 16.58
N GLU A 82 -17.97 -17.18 17.40
CA GLU A 82 -16.91 -16.77 18.31
C GLU A 82 -15.68 -16.23 17.56
N ILE A 83 -15.31 -16.84 16.43
CA ILE A 83 -14.18 -16.38 15.60
C ILE A 83 -14.53 -15.06 14.93
N VAL A 84 -15.74 -14.96 14.38
CA VAL A 84 -16.25 -13.72 13.78
C VAL A 84 -16.30 -12.59 14.81
N LYS A 85 -16.75 -12.89 16.04
CA LYS A 85 -16.77 -11.93 17.14
C LYS A 85 -15.37 -11.47 17.52
N ILE A 86 -14.43 -12.39 17.77
CA ILE A 86 -13.04 -12.06 18.10
C ILE A 86 -12.40 -11.24 16.98
N TYR A 87 -12.66 -11.59 15.72
CA TYR A 87 -12.16 -10.84 14.57
C TYR A 87 -12.68 -9.41 14.57
N ASN A 88 -13.99 -9.21 14.76
CA ASN A 88 -14.58 -7.87 14.78
C ASN A 88 -14.11 -7.05 15.98
N GLU A 89 -13.98 -7.65 17.16
CA GLU A 89 -13.49 -6.99 18.36
C GLU A 89 -12.01 -6.59 18.27
N ARG A 90 -11.18 -7.40 17.59
CA ARG A 90 -9.74 -7.13 17.47
C ARG A 90 -9.40 -6.25 16.28
N TYR A 91 -9.99 -6.52 15.11
CA TYR A 91 -9.56 -5.95 13.84
C TYR A 91 -10.59 -4.99 13.24
N ASN A 92 -11.88 -5.32 13.25
CA ASN A 92 -12.94 -4.48 12.68
C ASN A 92 -13.61 -3.53 13.71
N ARG A 93 -12.86 -3.13 14.74
CA ARG A 93 -13.39 -2.29 15.84
C ARG A 93 -13.36 -0.79 15.54
N SER A 94 -12.61 -0.37 14.54
CA SER A 94 -12.43 1.04 14.19
C SER A 94 -13.03 1.32 12.83
N ILE A 95 -14.02 2.20 12.81
CA ILE A 95 -14.57 2.74 11.57
C ILE A 95 -13.79 4.01 11.23
N VAL A 96 -13.52 4.22 9.94
CA VAL A 96 -12.93 5.49 9.48
C VAL A 96 -13.95 6.59 9.75
N LYS A 97 -13.54 7.61 10.53
CA LYS A 97 -14.34 8.79 10.80
C LYS A 97 -14.86 9.37 9.46
N PRO A 98 -16.18 9.58 9.29
CA PRO A 98 -16.70 10.25 8.11
C PRO A 98 -16.34 11.74 8.16
N TYR A 99 -16.05 12.30 6.99
CA TYR A 99 -15.80 13.73 6.83
C TYR A 99 -16.76 14.27 5.78
N ASP A 100 -17.41 15.38 6.10
CA ASP A 100 -18.20 16.16 5.16
C ASP A 100 -17.48 17.50 4.91
N GLY A 101 -16.95 17.65 3.69
CA GLY A 101 -16.25 18.86 3.26
C GLY A 101 -17.07 19.73 2.31
N SER A 102 -18.38 19.49 2.17
CA SER A 102 -19.22 20.20 1.20
C SER A 102 -19.25 21.72 1.38
N SER A 103 -19.07 22.20 2.62
CA SER A 103 -19.02 23.62 2.98
C SER A 103 -17.62 24.25 2.94
N LEU A 104 -16.59 23.44 2.70
CA LEU A 104 -15.21 23.90 2.74
C LEU A 104 -14.83 24.61 1.45
N THR A 105 -14.34 25.83 1.60
CA THR A 105 -13.81 26.67 0.52
C THR A 105 -12.33 26.93 0.76
N VAL A 106 -11.66 27.35 -0.31
CA VAL A 106 -10.26 27.78 -0.29
C VAL A 106 -10.12 28.99 -1.20
N ASN A 107 -9.40 30.00 -0.75
CA ASN A 107 -9.19 31.22 -1.50
C ASN A 107 -8.15 31.00 -2.60
N GLY A 108 -8.26 31.79 -3.68
CA GLY A 108 -7.30 31.76 -4.78
C GLY A 108 -7.45 30.57 -5.75
N LEU A 109 -8.37 29.63 -5.51
CA LEU A 109 -8.68 28.57 -6.48
C LEU A 109 -9.27 29.19 -7.76
N ALA A 110 -8.69 28.87 -8.91
CA ALA A 110 -9.15 29.38 -10.19
C ALA A 110 -10.60 28.93 -10.49
N LYS A 111 -11.42 29.87 -10.97
CA LYS A 111 -12.89 29.75 -11.06
C LYS A 111 -13.38 28.54 -11.86
N GLN A 112 -12.61 28.07 -12.83
CA GLN A 112 -12.93 26.90 -13.65
C GLN A 112 -12.74 25.56 -12.94
N TYR A 113 -12.18 25.55 -11.73
CA TYR A 113 -11.98 24.32 -10.95
C TYR A 113 -12.86 24.30 -9.71
N GLN A 114 -13.41 23.13 -9.44
CA GLN A 114 -14.15 22.82 -8.22
C GLN A 114 -13.71 21.45 -7.71
N LEU A 115 -13.68 21.30 -6.39
CA LEU A 115 -13.42 20.02 -5.75
C LEU A 115 -14.67 19.13 -5.89
N ARG A 116 -14.46 17.89 -6.33
CA ARG A 116 -15.49 16.85 -6.28
C ARG A 116 -15.74 16.42 -4.83
N LEU A 117 -16.90 15.82 -4.55
CA LEU A 117 -17.30 15.41 -3.20
C LEU A 117 -16.23 14.60 -2.46
N HIS A 118 -15.58 13.63 -3.12
CA HIS A 118 -14.51 12.85 -2.49
C HIS A 118 -13.28 13.70 -2.15
N GLN A 119 -12.94 14.68 -2.98
CA GLN A 119 -11.84 15.61 -2.75
C GLN A 119 -12.17 16.57 -1.61
N GLN A 120 -13.41 17.06 -1.53
CA GLN A 120 -13.90 17.88 -0.41
C GLN A 120 -13.80 17.13 0.92
N ASN A 121 -14.22 15.87 0.96
CA ASN A 121 -14.15 15.06 2.18
C ASN A 121 -12.70 14.76 2.59
N ALA A 122 -11.82 14.48 1.62
CA ALA A 122 -10.39 14.32 1.86
C ALA A 122 -9.72 15.62 2.33
N PHE A 123 -10.13 16.76 1.76
CA PHE A 123 -9.70 18.09 2.16
C PHE A 123 -10.10 18.38 3.62
N MET A 124 -11.36 18.15 3.99
CA MET A 124 -11.84 18.29 5.37
C MET A 124 -11.05 17.40 6.34
N ARG A 125 -10.76 16.16 5.95
CA ARG A 125 -9.91 15.25 6.74
C ARG A 125 -8.51 15.84 6.95
N ILE A 126 -7.86 16.35 5.91
CA ILE A 126 -6.52 16.94 6.03
C ILE A 126 -6.55 18.16 6.96
N VAL A 127 -7.55 19.02 6.84
CA VAL A 127 -7.68 20.22 7.69
C VAL A 127 -7.88 19.85 9.15
N GLN A 128 -8.76 18.89 9.45
CA GLN A 128 -9.06 18.49 10.84
C GLN A 128 -7.92 17.69 11.48
N GLU A 129 -7.43 16.66 10.78
CA GLU A 129 -6.49 15.69 11.36
C GLU A 129 -5.03 16.15 11.19
N ARG A 130 -4.76 17.12 10.31
CA ARG A 130 -3.43 17.63 9.95
C ARG A 130 -2.47 16.58 9.39
N ARG A 131 -2.99 15.40 9.06
CA ARG A 131 -2.30 14.28 8.43
C ARG A 131 -3.29 13.43 7.64
N ALA A 132 -2.96 13.06 6.41
CA ALA A 132 -3.74 12.11 5.64
C ALA A 132 -2.90 11.46 4.53
N GLY A 133 -3.26 10.23 4.17
CA GLY A 133 -2.81 9.57 2.93
C GLY A 133 -3.91 9.64 1.89
N LEU A 134 -3.58 10.08 0.67
CA LEU A 134 -4.50 10.14 -0.47
C LEU A 134 -4.32 8.92 -1.37
N ALA A 135 -4.74 7.74 -0.90
CA ALA A 135 -4.63 6.47 -1.61
C ALA A 135 -5.76 6.27 -2.66
N HIS A 136 -6.06 7.30 -3.44
CA HIS A 136 -7.03 7.23 -4.53
C HIS A 136 -6.37 6.80 -5.84
N GLU A 137 -7.16 6.31 -6.79
CA GLU A 137 -6.71 5.95 -8.14
C GLU A 137 -6.01 7.11 -8.88
N VAL A 138 -5.22 6.78 -9.89
CA VAL A 138 -4.56 7.76 -10.78
C VAL A 138 -5.64 8.59 -11.48
N GLY A 139 -5.42 9.91 -11.63
CA GLY A 139 -6.39 10.81 -12.27
C GLY A 139 -7.53 11.31 -11.37
N SER A 140 -7.65 10.84 -10.13
CA SER A 140 -8.71 11.26 -9.19
C SER A 140 -8.61 12.70 -8.67
N GLY A 141 -7.52 13.42 -9.03
CA GLY A 141 -7.28 14.81 -8.63
C GLY A 141 -6.61 14.97 -7.26
N LYS A 142 -5.68 14.07 -6.93
CA LYS A 142 -4.91 14.11 -5.67
C LYS A 142 -4.14 15.41 -5.49
N THR A 143 -3.50 15.94 -6.54
CA THR A 143 -2.74 17.20 -6.46
C THR A 143 -3.63 18.38 -6.10
N LEU A 144 -4.78 18.55 -6.77
CA LEU A 144 -5.73 19.61 -6.45
C LEU A 144 -6.18 19.53 -4.98
N THR A 145 -6.48 18.32 -4.50
CA THR A 145 -6.87 18.09 -3.10
C THR A 145 -5.76 18.51 -2.13
N LEU A 146 -4.52 18.13 -2.41
CA LEU A 146 -3.35 18.47 -1.61
C LEU A 146 -3.08 19.98 -1.58
N LEU A 147 -3.12 20.64 -2.74
CA LEU A 147 -2.89 22.08 -2.86
C LEU A 147 -3.99 22.88 -2.15
N ALA A 148 -5.26 22.55 -2.39
CA ALA A 148 -6.39 23.19 -1.71
C ALA A 148 -6.29 23.04 -0.18
N SER A 149 -5.93 21.84 0.29
CA SER A 149 -5.73 21.60 1.72
C SER A 149 -4.60 22.45 2.30
N SER A 150 -3.50 22.57 1.57
CA SER A 150 -2.33 23.34 2.02
C SER A 150 -2.63 24.84 2.08
N MET A 151 -3.25 25.39 1.03
CA MET A 151 -3.67 26.80 1.01
C MET A 151 -4.64 27.11 2.14
N ARG A 152 -5.61 26.23 2.40
CA ARG A 152 -6.54 26.41 3.51
C ARG A 152 -5.88 26.33 4.88
N LEU A 153 -4.96 25.39 5.08
CA LEU A 153 -4.21 25.30 6.33
C LEU A 153 -3.36 26.57 6.55
N GLN A 154 -2.86 27.18 5.48
CA GLN A 154 -2.15 28.46 5.52
C GLN A 154 -3.08 29.62 5.86
N GLU A 155 -4.27 29.69 5.24
CA GLU A 155 -5.31 30.68 5.57
C GLU A 155 -5.76 30.59 7.04
N LEU A 156 -5.85 29.38 7.58
CA LEU A 156 -6.22 29.14 8.98
C LEU A 156 -5.05 29.40 9.94
N GLY A 157 -3.85 29.74 9.45
CA GLY A 157 -2.65 29.96 10.27
C GLY A 157 -2.08 28.69 10.91
N VAL A 158 -2.52 27.51 10.47
CA VAL A 158 -2.02 26.22 11.00
C VAL A 158 -0.62 25.93 10.46
N ILE A 159 -0.32 26.34 9.23
CA ILE A 159 1.00 26.26 8.61
C ILE A 159 1.40 27.62 8.05
N SER A 160 2.70 27.93 8.06
CA SER A 160 3.22 29.21 7.54
C SER A 160 3.86 29.07 6.16
N LYS A 161 4.67 28.01 5.97
CA LYS A 161 5.43 27.72 4.75
C LYS A 161 5.20 26.26 4.32
N PRO A 162 4.22 25.98 3.45
CA PRO A 162 4.01 24.64 2.91
C PRO A 162 5.23 24.17 2.09
N MET A 163 5.67 22.94 2.31
CA MET A 163 6.78 22.32 1.57
C MET A 163 6.30 21.01 0.92
N PHE A 164 6.62 20.84 -0.36
CA PHE A 164 6.25 19.65 -1.14
C PHE A 164 7.50 18.93 -1.63
N VAL A 165 7.63 17.65 -1.28
CA VAL A 165 8.71 16.79 -1.78
C VAL A 165 8.17 16.00 -2.96
N ILE A 166 8.75 16.24 -4.15
CA ILE A 166 8.25 15.71 -5.42
C ILE A 166 9.41 14.96 -6.12
N PRO A 167 9.16 13.78 -6.72
CA PRO A 167 10.16 13.13 -7.56
C PRO A 167 10.66 14.05 -8.68
N LYS A 168 11.97 14.10 -8.89
CA LYS A 168 12.63 15.04 -9.83
C LYS A 168 11.94 15.20 -11.19
N PRO A 169 11.54 14.12 -11.91
CA PRO A 169 10.90 14.25 -13.21
C PRO A 169 9.52 14.93 -13.19
N LEU A 170 8.89 15.04 -12.02
CA LEU A 170 7.54 15.58 -11.84
C LEU A 170 7.54 17.02 -11.33
N VAL A 171 8.70 17.59 -10.98
CA VAL A 171 8.79 18.93 -10.36
C VAL A 171 8.18 20.01 -11.26
N GLU A 172 8.53 20.02 -12.54
CA GLU A 172 7.97 21.00 -13.48
C GLU A 172 6.46 20.84 -13.68
N GLN A 173 5.99 19.58 -13.76
CA GLN A 173 4.55 19.31 -13.88
C GLN A 173 3.81 19.79 -12.64
N PHE A 174 4.35 19.52 -11.45
CA PHE A 174 3.78 19.96 -10.18
C PHE A 174 3.74 21.49 -10.09
N GLY A 175 4.83 22.17 -10.51
CA GLY A 175 4.88 23.62 -10.63
C GLY A 175 3.77 24.19 -11.53
N ARG A 176 3.57 23.61 -12.72
CA ARG A 176 2.46 23.97 -13.61
C ARG A 176 1.09 23.74 -12.97
N GLU A 177 0.91 22.65 -12.21
CA GLU A 177 -0.33 22.37 -11.51
C GLU A 177 -0.63 23.42 -10.42
N ILE A 178 0.38 23.93 -9.71
CA ILE A 178 0.19 25.03 -8.75
C ILE A 178 -0.39 26.25 -9.45
N TYR A 179 0.24 26.76 -10.51
CA TYR A 179 -0.25 27.96 -11.21
C TYR A 179 -1.57 27.72 -11.95
N LYS A 180 -1.81 26.50 -12.41
CA LYS A 180 -3.09 26.11 -13.00
C LYS A 180 -4.25 26.24 -12.01
N TYR A 181 -4.06 25.75 -10.77
CA TYR A 181 -5.12 25.74 -9.76
C TYR A 181 -5.17 27.03 -8.94
N PHE A 182 -4.02 27.62 -8.62
CA PHE A 182 -3.87 28.81 -7.77
C PHE A 182 -2.94 29.83 -8.45
N PRO A 183 -3.43 30.56 -9.47
CA PRO A 183 -2.60 31.39 -10.36
C PRO A 183 -1.85 32.51 -9.65
N GLU A 184 -2.40 33.03 -8.55
CA GLU A 184 -1.79 34.12 -7.75
C GLU A 184 -0.75 33.62 -6.73
N SER A 185 -0.45 32.32 -6.71
CA SER A 185 0.50 31.73 -5.75
C SER A 185 1.93 32.16 -6.03
N LYS A 186 2.66 32.51 -4.97
CA LYS A 186 4.11 32.74 -5.03
C LYS A 186 4.81 31.51 -4.51
N VAL A 187 5.42 30.74 -5.41
CA VAL A 187 6.13 29.50 -5.06
C VAL A 187 7.58 29.55 -5.48
N LEU A 188 8.44 29.02 -4.60
CA LEU A 188 9.83 28.72 -4.92
C LEU A 188 9.88 27.29 -5.45
N ILE A 189 10.34 27.12 -6.69
CA ILE A 189 10.49 25.81 -7.33
C ILE A 189 11.98 25.59 -7.58
N VAL A 190 12.53 24.53 -7.00
CA VAL A 190 13.90 24.10 -7.25
C VAL A 190 13.93 23.40 -8.60
N THR A 191 14.68 23.93 -9.55
CA THR A 191 14.84 23.38 -10.89
C THR A 191 15.98 22.37 -10.94
N THR A 192 16.10 21.63 -12.06
CA THR A 192 17.18 20.65 -12.23
C THR A 192 18.58 21.27 -12.16
N ASP A 193 18.72 22.53 -12.57
CA ASP A 193 19.98 23.28 -12.58
C ASP A 193 20.42 23.69 -11.16
N ASP A 194 19.46 23.80 -10.24
CA ASP A 194 19.68 24.05 -8.81
C ASP A 194 20.21 22.80 -8.05
N PHE A 195 20.35 21.65 -8.72
CA PHE A 195 20.97 20.45 -8.13
C PHE A 195 22.46 20.34 -8.46
N THR A 196 23.11 21.43 -8.88
CA THR A 196 24.58 21.48 -8.98
C THR A 196 25.21 21.43 -7.56
N LYS A 197 26.37 20.76 -7.44
CA LYS A 197 27.00 20.27 -6.18
C LYS A 197 27.14 21.27 -5.01
N THR A 198 26.93 22.57 -5.22
CA THR A 198 27.09 23.61 -4.19
C THR A 198 25.84 23.76 -3.31
N ILE A 199 24.66 23.34 -3.79
CA ILE A 199 23.37 23.67 -3.17
C ILE A 199 22.95 22.70 -2.04
N GLU A 200 23.62 21.55 -1.90
CA GLU A 200 23.40 20.64 -0.77
C GLU A 200 23.70 21.28 0.59
N LYS A 201 24.43 22.40 0.66
CA LYS A 201 24.61 23.13 1.93
C LYS A 201 23.59 24.26 2.09
N ASP A 202 23.37 25.10 1.10
CA ASP A 202 22.58 26.32 1.31
C ASP A 202 21.06 26.09 1.33
N LEU A 203 20.54 25.11 0.58
CA LEU A 203 19.10 24.76 0.60
C LEU A 203 18.71 23.93 1.84
N LEU A 204 19.69 23.27 2.47
CA LEU A 204 19.54 22.53 3.74
C LEU A 204 19.77 23.43 4.98
N VAL A 205 20.53 24.52 4.86
CA VAL A 205 20.87 25.42 5.98
C VAL A 205 19.70 26.34 6.41
N GLU A 206 18.70 26.57 5.55
CA GLU A 206 17.46 27.29 5.96
C GLU A 206 16.41 26.40 6.66
N LEU A 207 16.64 25.09 6.74
CA LEU A 207 15.81 24.21 7.56
C LEU A 207 16.40 24.19 8.98
N PRO A 208 15.66 24.60 10.03
CA PRO A 208 16.13 24.43 11.39
C PRO A 208 16.43 22.94 11.61
N MET A 209 17.71 22.67 11.87
CA MET A 209 18.32 21.33 11.98
C MET A 209 17.65 20.41 13.02
N GLU A 210 16.77 20.95 13.84
CA GLU A 210 15.99 20.20 14.84
C GLU A 210 14.81 19.42 14.23
N THR A 211 14.37 19.69 12.99
CA THR A 211 13.24 18.97 12.37
C THR A 211 13.66 17.71 11.61
N ILE A 212 14.92 17.63 11.16
CA ILE A 212 15.40 16.53 10.29
C ILE A 212 15.78 15.27 11.10
N MET A 213 15.98 15.38 12.41
CA MET A 213 16.44 14.24 13.23
C MET A 213 15.34 13.26 13.68
N ARG A 214 14.13 13.31 13.11
CA ARG A 214 13.03 12.38 13.48
C ARG A 214 12.37 11.59 12.34
N LEU A 215 12.82 11.75 11.09
CA LEU A 215 12.27 10.99 9.95
C LEU A 215 13.21 9.92 9.36
N SER A 216 14.46 9.82 9.80
CA SER A 216 15.43 8.83 9.28
C SER A 216 15.44 7.48 10.01
N LEU A 217 14.43 7.17 10.84
CA LEU A 217 14.36 5.90 11.59
C LEU A 217 13.10 5.06 11.31
N TRP A 218 12.30 5.39 10.29
CA TRP A 218 11.07 4.64 9.99
C TRP A 218 11.01 3.94 8.63
N THR A 219 12.13 3.88 7.90
CA THR A 219 12.19 3.28 6.56
C THR A 219 13.28 2.22 6.40
N LEU A 220 13.66 1.53 7.48
CA LEU A 220 14.55 0.37 7.44
C LEU A 220 14.24 -0.60 8.59
N ASN A 221 13.12 -1.33 8.45
CA ASN A 221 13.02 -2.76 8.79
C ASN A 221 11.61 -3.26 8.46
N ARG A 222 11.44 -3.76 7.23
CA ARG A 222 10.42 -4.75 6.88
C ARG A 222 11.10 -5.94 6.21
N GLU A 223 12.11 -6.46 6.89
CA GLU A 223 12.41 -7.88 6.90
C GLU A 223 12.40 -8.30 8.38
N LEU A 224 11.78 -9.45 8.68
CA LEU A 224 11.40 -9.96 10.01
C LEU A 224 10.05 -9.44 10.55
N LEU A 225 8.96 -9.95 9.96
CA LEU A 225 7.98 -10.85 10.59
C LEU A 225 6.87 -11.18 9.58
#